data_AF-M6D934-F1
#
_entry.id   AF-M6D934-F1
#
_cell.length_a   1.000
_cell.length_b   1.000
_cell.length_c   1.000
_cell.angle_alpha   90.00
_cell.angle_beta   90.00
_cell.angle_gamma   90.00
#
_symmetry.space_group_name_H-M   'P 1'
#
loop_
_entity.id
_entity.type
_entity.pdbx_description
1 polymer ?
#
loop_
_entity_poly.entity_id
_entity_poly.type
_entity_poly.pdbx_seq_one_letter_code
_entity_poly.pdbx_strand_id
1 'polypeptide(L)'
;MEYLEPKDLTENKSYRIRLTVAIYRNNILSYKNDIVVPSVYIRRNEARAHIRKEVTERLAHSSFFRSPRPDYDLVRYSEEATCNTFLRYRIISGSPSEETIPKTV
;
A
#
# COMPACT_ATOMS: atom_id res chain seq x y z
N MET A 1 -3.29 47.75 -3.61
CA MET A 1 -4.21 46.63 -3.86
C MET A 1 -3.40 45.37 -3.76
N GLU A 2 -3.63 44.59 -2.71
CA GLU A 2 -2.96 43.30 -2.50
C GLU A 2 -3.73 42.27 -3.32
N TYR A 3 -3.08 41.70 -4.34
CA TYR A 3 -3.68 40.66 -5.17
C TYR A 3 -3.76 39.38 -4.34
N LEU A 4 -4.96 39.06 -3.85
CA LEU A 4 -5.26 37.74 -3.31
C LEU A 4 -5.30 36.76 -4.49
N GLU A 5 -4.18 36.05 -4.69
CA GLU A 5 -4.14 34.85 -5.52
C GLU A 5 -5.29 33.91 -5.12
N PRO A 6 -6.15 33.47 -6.05
CA PRO A 6 -7.19 32.51 -5.73
C PRO A 6 -6.55 31.18 -5.31
N LYS A 7 -6.58 30.91 -4.01
CA LYS A 7 -6.34 29.57 -3.46
C LYS A 7 -7.36 28.59 -4.03
N ASP A 8 -6.86 27.40 -4.33
CA ASP A 8 -7.63 26.17 -4.54
C ASP A 8 -8.15 25.89 -5.96
N LEU A 9 -7.23 25.89 -6.91
CA LEU A 9 -7.22 24.92 -8.02
C LEU A 9 -6.46 23.63 -7.63
N THR A 10 -6.53 23.22 -6.36
CA THR A 10 -6.18 21.84 -6.01
C THR A 10 -7.28 20.95 -6.57
N GLU A 11 -7.05 20.45 -7.78
CA GLU A 11 -7.72 19.27 -8.35
C GLU A 11 -8.17 18.32 -7.23
N ASN A 12 -9.40 17.81 -7.32
CA ASN A 12 -10.01 16.80 -6.44
C ASN A 12 -9.16 15.50 -6.37
N LYS A 13 -7.95 15.60 -5.83
CA LYS A 13 -6.98 14.53 -5.71
C LYS A 13 -7.40 13.68 -4.54
N SER A 14 -7.90 12.50 -4.86
CA SER A 14 -8.12 11.47 -3.87
C SER A 14 -6.88 10.60 -3.76
N TYR A 15 -6.60 10.09 -2.57
CA TYR A 15 -5.52 9.16 -2.31
C TYR A 15 -6.10 7.82 -1.88
N ARG A 16 -5.54 6.74 -2.40
CA ARG A 16 -5.87 5.36 -2.00
C ARG A 16 -4.58 4.61 -1.65
N ILE A 17 -4.72 3.50 -0.96
CA ILE A 17 -3.60 2.63 -0.61
C ILE A 17 -3.65 1.42 -1.54
N ARG A 18 -2.53 1.16 -2.22
CA ARG A 18 -2.29 -0.09 -2.94
C ARG A 18 -1.42 -0.99 -2.06
N LEU A 19 -1.92 -2.19 -1.78
CA LEU A 19 -1.24 -3.25 -1.07
C LEU A 19 -0.81 -4.32 -2.06
N THR A 20 0.49 -4.48 -2.27
CA THR A 20 1.04 -5.62 -3.01
C THR A 20 1.29 -6.76 -2.04
N VAL A 21 0.77 -7.94 -2.36
CA VAL A 21 1.08 -9.21 -1.68
C VAL A 21 1.90 -10.06 -2.63
N ALA A 22 3.08 -10.50 -2.21
CA ALA A 22 3.92 -11.41 -2.99
C ALA A 22 4.30 -12.64 -2.16
N ILE A 23 4.20 -13.82 -2.75
CA ILE A 23 4.61 -15.09 -2.12
C ILE A 23 5.79 -15.65 -2.89
N TYR A 24 6.88 -15.90 -2.19
CA TYR A 24 8.06 -16.55 -2.72
C TYR A 24 8.16 -17.96 -2.15
N ARG A 25 8.25 -18.98 -3.01
CA ARG A 25 8.50 -20.37 -2.65
C ARG A 25 9.92 -20.75 -3.10
N ASN A 26 10.76 -21.23 -2.18
CA ASN A 26 12.18 -21.50 -2.44
C ASN A 26 12.89 -20.33 -3.12
N ASN A 27 12.61 -19.10 -2.66
CA ASN A 27 13.09 -17.84 -3.24
C ASN A 27 12.63 -17.53 -4.68
N ILE A 28 11.73 -18.33 -5.26
CA ILE A 28 11.11 -18.09 -6.57
C ILE A 28 9.75 -17.41 -6.34
N LEU A 29 9.47 -16.33 -7.09
CA LEU A 29 8.17 -15.65 -7.02
C LEU A 29 7.09 -16.61 -7.52
N SER A 30 6.22 -17.05 -6.62
CA SER A 30 5.12 -17.98 -6.94
C SER A 30 3.80 -17.25 -7.14
N TYR A 31 3.60 -16.12 -6.46
CA TYR A 31 2.36 -15.36 -6.54
C TYR A 31 2.64 -13.88 -6.30
N LYS A 32 1.94 -13.01 -7.02
CA LYS A 32 1.95 -11.57 -6.80
C LYS A 32 0.58 -11.01 -7.15
N ASN A 33 0.00 -10.21 -6.26
CA ASN A 33 -1.26 -9.53 -6.49
C ASN A 33 -1.23 -8.13 -5.87
N ASP A 34 -1.89 -7.19 -6.53
CA ASP A 34 -2.04 -5.81 -6.11
C ASP A 34 -3.51 -5.55 -5.75
N ILE A 35 -3.74 -5.20 -4.48
CA ILE A 35 -5.08 -4.92 -3.95
C ILE A 35 -5.17 -3.42 -3.69
N VAL A 36 -6.23 -2.77 -4.18
CA VAL A 36 -6.53 -1.39 -3.82
C VAL A 36 -7.47 -1.40 -2.62
N VAL A 37 -7.03 -0.82 -1.51
CA VAL A 37 -7.84 -0.69 -0.29
C VAL A 37 -9.08 0.17 -0.62
N PRO A 38 -10.27 -0.20 -0.14
CA PRO A 38 -11.51 0.53 -0.44
C PRO A 38 -11.51 1.95 0.13
N SER A 39 -10.76 2.20 1.21
CA SER A 39 -10.66 3.52 1.83
C SER A 39 -10.06 4.56 0.90
N VAL A 40 -10.75 5.70 0.81
CA VAL A 40 -10.34 6.88 0.05
C VAL A 40 -10.00 8.01 1.03
N TYR A 41 -8.90 8.71 0.77
CA TYR A 41 -8.39 9.79 1.61
C TYR A 41 -8.34 11.09 0.83
N ILE A 42 -8.70 12.19 1.48
CA ILE A 42 -8.57 13.54 0.90
C ILE A 42 -7.12 14.01 1.04
N ARG A 43 -6.47 13.68 2.16
CA ARG A 43 -5.08 14.09 2.44
C ARG A 43 -4.14 12.89 2.39
N ARG A 44 -3.01 13.04 1.71
CA ARG A 44 -1.95 12.02 1.65
C ARG A 44 -1.46 11.58 3.04
N ASN A 45 -1.45 12.49 3.99
CA ASN A 45 -1.01 12.21 5.37
C ASN A 45 -1.95 11.25 6.11
N GLU A 46 -3.25 11.26 5.81
CA GLU A 46 -4.22 10.33 6.41
C GLU A 46 -3.98 8.91 5.89
N ALA A 47 -3.80 8.75 4.58
CA ALA A 47 -3.41 7.47 3.98
C ALA A 47 -2.11 6.93 4.60
N ARG A 48 -1.12 7.81 4.82
CA ARG A 48 0.14 7.45 5.47
C ARG A 48 -0.04 7.06 6.93
N ALA A 49 -0.93 7.73 7.67
CA ALA A 49 -1.25 7.37 9.04
C ALA A 49 -1.92 6.00 9.13
N HIS A 50 -2.83 5.68 8.19
CA HIS A 50 -3.42 4.35 8.10
C HIS A 50 -2.36 3.27 7.85
N ILE A 51 -1.49 3.45 6.86
CA ILE A 51 -0.39 2.49 6.59
C ILE A 51 0.45 2.28 7.85
N ARG A 52 0.82 3.36 8.56
CA ARG A 52 1.62 3.25 9.78
C ARG A 52 0.92 2.44 10.87
N LYS A 53 -0.38 2.67 11.07
CA LYS A 53 -1.19 1.92 12.03
C LYS A 53 -1.20 0.43 11.67
N GLU A 54 -1.53 0.10 10.43
CA GLU A 54 -1.61 -1.29 9.96
C GLU A 54 -0.26 -2.01 10.05
N VAL A 55 0.83 -1.34 9.65
CA VAL A 55 2.19 -1.88 9.78
C VAL A 55 2.54 -2.15 11.24
N THR A 56 2.18 -1.23 12.15
CA THR A 56 2.46 -1.40 13.59
C THR A 56 1.68 -2.58 14.15
N GLU A 57 0.39 -2.69 13.83
CA GLU A 57 -0.45 -3.81 14.24
C GLU A 57 0.06 -5.15 13.72
N ARG A 58 0.48 -5.22 12.44
CA ARG A 58 1.03 -6.46 11.86
C ARG A 58 2.35 -6.89 12.50
N LEU A 59 3.23 -5.93 12.82
CA LEU A 59 4.47 -6.19 13.54
C LEU A 59 4.22 -6.66 14.97
N ALA A 60 3.16 -6.18 15.62
CA ALA A 60 2.82 -6.55 16.98
C ALA A 60 2.04 -7.88 17.09
N HIS A 61 1.18 -8.19 16.11
CA HIS A 61 0.14 -9.22 16.29
C HIS A 61 0.06 -10.28 15.17
N SER A 62 0.80 -10.15 14.06
CA SER A 62 0.58 -11.00 12.88
C SER A 62 1.83 -11.72 12.36
N SER A 63 2.85 -11.92 13.20
CA SER A 63 4.13 -12.58 12.88
C SER A 63 4.81 -12.01 11.62
N PHE A 64 4.56 -10.74 11.31
CA PHE A 64 5.29 -10.02 10.29
C PHE A 64 6.51 -9.35 10.90
N PHE A 65 7.55 -9.24 10.10
CA PHE A 65 8.80 -8.54 10.40
C PHE A 65 9.08 -7.50 9.33
N ARG A 66 10.01 -6.59 9.59
CA ARG A 66 10.52 -5.69 8.56
C ARG A 66 11.20 -6.51 7.47
N SER A 67 10.81 -6.27 6.22
CA SER A 67 11.40 -6.97 5.08
C SER A 67 12.88 -6.57 4.92
N PRO A 68 13.79 -7.54 4.71
CA PRO A 68 15.17 -7.24 4.31
C PRO A 68 15.27 -6.82 2.83
N ARG A 69 14.24 -7.06 2.02
CA ARG A 69 14.19 -6.65 0.62
C ARG A 69 13.72 -5.20 0.52
N PRO A 70 14.41 -4.33 -0.25
CA PRO A 70 14.10 -2.90 -0.35
C PRO A 70 12.74 -2.61 -1.00
N ASP A 71 12.23 -3.53 -1.82
CA ASP A 71 10.98 -3.34 -2.54
C ASP A 71 9.73 -3.60 -1.69
N TYR A 72 9.89 -4.17 -0.49
CA TYR A 72 8.81 -4.59 0.39
C TYR A 72 8.98 -3.99 1.78
N ASP A 73 7.86 -3.73 2.45
CA ASP A 73 7.85 -3.14 3.80
C ASP A 73 7.90 -4.22 4.87
N LEU A 74 7.20 -5.34 4.64
CA LEU A 74 7.05 -6.43 5.60
C LEU A 74 7.29 -7.79 4.96
N VAL A 75 7.73 -8.73 5.78
CA VAL A 75 7.86 -10.15 5.44
C VAL A 75 7.29 -11.01 6.56
N ARG A 76 6.62 -12.09 6.21
CA ARG A 76 6.26 -13.19 7.10
C ARG A 76 6.90 -14.46 6.57
N TYR A 77 7.71 -15.09 7.40
CA TYR A 77 8.34 -16.37 7.09
C TYR A 77 7.39 -17.51 7.41
N SER A 78 7.30 -18.50 6.52
CA SER A 78 6.53 -19.72 6.74
C SER A 78 7.30 -20.91 6.13
N GLU A 79 7.00 -22.13 6.59
CA GLU A 79 7.67 -23.36 6.12
C GLU A 79 9.20 -23.25 6.16
N GLU A 80 9.79 -23.04 7.35
CA GLU A 80 11.27 -22.91 7.49
C GLU A 80 11.87 -21.80 6.60
N ALA A 81 11.12 -20.72 6.39
CA ALA A 81 11.47 -19.61 5.49
C ALA A 81 11.58 -19.99 4.00
N THR A 82 11.01 -21.13 3.60
CA THR A 82 10.89 -21.52 2.19
C THR A 82 9.66 -20.91 1.52
N CYS A 83 8.60 -20.56 2.27
CA CYS A 83 7.37 -19.96 1.76
C CYS A 83 7.14 -18.58 2.39
N ASN A 84 7.74 -17.55 1.81
CA ASN A 84 7.79 -16.20 2.40
C ASN A 84 6.73 -15.30 1.78
N THR A 85 5.92 -14.67 2.63
CA THR A 85 4.92 -13.68 2.22
C THR A 85 5.47 -12.27 2.44
N PHE A 86 5.54 -11.47 1.39
CA PHE A 86 5.98 -10.08 1.43
C PHE A 86 4.82 -9.13 1.18
N LEU A 87 4.83 -7.99 1.87
CA LEU A 87 3.84 -6.92 1.70
C LEU A 87 4.53 -5.61 1.34
N ARG A 88 3.89 -4.85 0.46
CA ARG A 88 4.28 -3.49 0.11
C ARG A 88 3.08 -2.57 0.12
N TYR A 89 3.19 -1.44 0.80
CA TYR A 89 2.19 -0.40 0.86
C TYR A 89 2.63 0.79 -0.01
N ARG A 90 1.75 1.25 -0.90
CA ARG A 90 1.98 2.45 -1.70
C ARG A 90 0.75 3.33 -1.70
N ILE A 91 0.96 4.63 -1.54
CA ILE A 91 -0.10 5.62 -1.69
C ILE A 91 -0.17 5.99 -3.16
N ILE A 92 -1.32 5.73 -3.78
CA ILE A 92 -1.64 6.13 -5.14
C ILE A 92 -2.57 7.34 -5.09
N SER A 93 -2.38 8.30 -6.00
CA SER A 93 -3.32 9.40 -6.23
C SER A 93 -4.15 9.08 -7.47
N GLY A 94 -5.45 9.35 -7.42
CA GLY A 94 -6.35 9.15 -8.55
C GLY A 94 -7.54 10.09 -8.51
N SER A 95 -8.23 10.19 -9.66
CA SER A 95 -9.56 10.79 -9.69
C SER A 95 -10.53 9.90 -8.91
N PRO A 96 -11.51 10.46 -8.18
CA PRO A 96 -12.48 9.66 -7.42
C PRO A 96 -13.33 8.71 -8.29
N SER A 97 -13.28 8.87 -9.62
CA SER A 97 -14.01 8.11 -10.63
C SER A 97 -13.25 6.92 -11.25
N GLU A 98 -11.96 6.73 -10.97
CA GLU A 98 -11.19 5.62 -11.52
C GLU A 98 -11.36 4.34 -10.69
N GLU A 99 -12.56 3.74 -10.80
CA GLU A 99 -12.76 2.31 -10.58
C GLU A 99 -12.30 1.54 -11.82
N THR A 100 -11.00 1.44 -12.02
CA THR A 100 -10.47 0.40 -12.92
C THR A 100 -9.69 -0.59 -12.08
N ILE A 101 -10.44 -1.57 -11.58
CA ILE A 101 -9.89 -2.84 -11.08
C ILE A 101 -9.28 -3.52 -12.31
N PRO A 102 -7.94 -3.68 -12.43
CA PRO A 102 -7.44 -4.57 -13.45
C PRO A 102 -7.82 -5.98 -13.02
N LYS A 103 -8.82 -6.57 -13.70
CA LYS A 103 -9.03 -8.02 -13.66
C LYS A 103 -7.80 -8.66 -14.29
N THR A 104 -6.96 -9.28 -13.47
CA THR A 104 -5.97 -10.23 -13.96
C THR A 104 -6.70 -11.52 -14.31
N VAL A 105 -6.72 -11.88 -15.59
CA VAL A 105 -6.98 -13.23 -16.10
C VAL A 105 -5.63 -13.88 -16.35
#